data_AF-A0A5C5WM54-F1
#
_entry.id   AF-A0A5C5WM54-F1
#
_cell.length_a   1.000
_cell.length_b   1.000
_cell.length_c   1.000
_cell.angle_alpha   90.00
_cell.angle_beta   90.00
_cell.angle_gamma   90.00
#
_symmetry.space_group_name_H-M   'P 1'
#
loop_
_entity.id
_entity.type
_entity.pdbx_description
1 polymer ?
#
loop_
_entity_poly.entity_id
_entity_poly.type
_entity_poly.pdbx_seq_one_letter_code
_entity_poly.pdbx_strand_id
1 'polypeptide(L)' 'MTGLDIERRVAISLAVGRYLRSADRFNDASKDFTGACKSLSKQLGSKQRFVVQVDFKHYLVTSDRDGNFDIEPITSL' A
#
# COMPACT_ATOMS: atom_id res chain seq x y z
N MET A 1 41.13 -0.83 -16.57
CA MET A 1 39.94 -0.87 -15.69
C MET A 1 40.08 0.22 -14.66
N THR A 2 39.41 1.35 -14.83
CA THR A 2 39.35 2.40 -13.80
C THR A 2 38.45 1.90 -12.67
N GLY A 3 39.08 1.44 -11.58
CA GLY A 3 38.35 1.03 -10.38
C GLY A 3 37.56 2.21 -9.81
N LEU A 4 36.40 1.93 -9.20
CA LEU A 4 35.67 2.95 -8.44
C LEU A 4 36.61 3.56 -7.40
N ASP A 5 36.75 4.89 -7.40
CA ASP A 5 37.42 5.61 -6.33
C ASP A 5 36.69 5.40 -4.98
N ILE A 6 37.38 5.66 -3.88
CA ILE A 6 36.87 5.36 -2.54
C ILE A 6 35.61 6.16 -2.21
N GLU A 7 35.54 7.43 -2.62
CA GLU A 7 34.40 8.30 -2.34
C GLU A 7 33.14 7.77 -3.01
N ARG A 8 33.25 7.35 -4.27
CA ARG A 8 32.15 6.76 -5.02
C ARG A 8 31.70 5.44 -4.43
N ARG A 9 32.62 4.60 -3.93
CA ARG A 9 32.26 3.36 -3.21
C ARG A 9 31.47 3.67 -1.95
N VAL A 10 31.91 4.62 -1.14
CA VAL A 10 31.22 5.04 0.09
C VAL A 10 29.81 5.57 -0.23
N ALA A 11 29.69 6.45 -1.24
CA ALA A 11 28.40 7.00 -1.65
C ALA A 11 27.43 5.89 -2.10
N ILE A 12 27.90 4.92 -2.88
CA ILE A 12 27.12 3.76 -3.30
C ILE A 12 26.68 2.94 -2.08
N SER A 13 27.59 2.61 -1.16
CA SER A 13 27.25 1.85 0.06
C SER A 13 26.18 2.55 0.90
N LEU A 14 26.26 3.87 1.05
CA LEU A 14 25.24 4.65 1.77
C LEU A 14 23.89 4.63 1.04
N ALA A 15 23.89 4.77 -0.28
CA ALA A 15 22.68 4.70 -1.10
C ALA A 15 22.03 3.32 -1.04
N VAL A 16 22.81 2.25 -1.17
CA VAL A 16 22.34 0.85 -1.03
C VAL A 16 21.77 0.63 0.37
N GLY A 17 22.43 1.10 1.42
CA GLY A 17 21.92 0.98 2.79
C GLY A 17 20.57 1.68 2.97
N ARG A 18 20.37 2.87 2.38
CA ARG A 18 19.07 3.56 2.38
C ARG A 18 18.02 2.76 1.61
N TYR A 19 18.36 2.25 0.44
CA TYR A 19 17.48 1.41 -0.37
C TYR A 19 17.00 0.19 0.40
N LEU A 20 17.92 -0.59 0.99
CA LEU A 20 17.56 -1.82 1.70
C LEU A 20 16.62 -1.57 2.89
N ARG A 21 16.86 -0.50 3.66
CA ARG A 21 15.96 -0.12 4.77
C ARG A 21 14.59 0.33 4.28
N SER A 22 14.52 1.06 3.16
CA SER A 22 13.24 1.46 2.58
C SER A 22 12.49 0.27 2.00
N ALA A 23 13.19 -0.66 1.35
CA ALA A 23 12.61 -1.89 0.81
C ALA A 23 12.02 -2.77 1.91
N ASP A 24 12.71 -2.88 3.06
CA ASP A 24 12.23 -3.62 4.22
C ASP A 24 10.91 -3.03 4.76
N ARG A 25 10.87 -1.72 5.01
CA ARG A 25 9.65 -1.02 5.45
C ARG A 25 8.51 -1.12 4.44
N PHE A 26 8.83 -1.03 3.14
CA PHE A 26 7.84 -1.20 2.08
C PHE A 26 7.24 -2.60 2.09
N ASN A 27 8.07 -3.64 2.27
CA ASN A 27 7.61 -5.02 2.33
C ASN A 27 6.69 -5.23 3.53
N ASP A 28 7.03 -4.68 4.69
CA ASP A 28 6.19 -4.81 5.88
C ASP A 28 4.87 -4.08 5.72
N ALA A 29 4.89 -2.83 5.26
CA ALA A 29 3.66 -2.08 4.95
C ALA A 29 2.81 -2.80 3.89
N SER A 30 3.43 -3.45 2.90
CA SER A 30 2.73 -4.21 1.86
C SER A 30 2.07 -5.47 2.40
N LYS A 31 2.73 -6.18 3.34
CA LYS A 31 2.13 -7.33 4.03
C LYS A 31 0.92 -6.89 4.85
N ASP A 32 1.05 -5.82 5.62
CA ASP A 32 -0.03 -5.28 6.45
C ASP A 32 -1.22 -4.84 5.60
N PHE A 33 -0.96 -4.11 4.51
CA PHE A 33 -1.99 -3.71 3.54
C PHE A 33 -2.69 -4.93 2.92
N THR A 34 -1.92 -5.93 2.47
CA THR A 34 -2.49 -7.17 1.92
C THR A 34 -3.33 -7.92 2.96
N GLY A 35 -2.89 -7.92 4.23
CA GLY A 35 -3.66 -8.47 5.34
C GLY A 35 -4.99 -7.76 5.55
N ALA A 36 -4.99 -6.42 5.50
CA ALA A 36 -6.19 -5.61 5.58
C ALA A 36 -7.15 -5.91 4.42
N CYS A 37 -6.65 -6.01 3.18
CA CYS A 37 -7.47 -6.36 2.02
C CYS A 37 -8.14 -7.74 2.18
N LYS A 38 -7.38 -8.75 2.63
CA LYS A 38 -7.91 -10.10 2.90
C LYS A 38 -8.92 -10.11 4.03
N SER A 39 -8.76 -9.27 5.04
CA SER A 39 -9.70 -9.15 6.14
C SER A 39 -11.02 -8.52 5.65
N LEU A 40 -10.93 -7.42 4.89
CA LEU A 40 -12.08 -6.72 4.34
C LEU A 40 -12.86 -7.60 3.35
N SER A 41 -12.17 -8.30 2.43
CA SER A 41 -12.84 -9.19 1.46
C SER A 41 -13.63 -10.33 2.12
N LYS A 42 -13.25 -10.75 3.34
CA LYS A 42 -14.01 -11.75 4.12
C LYS A 42 -15.26 -11.18 4.78
N GLN A 43 -15.30 -9.87 5.02
CA GLN A 43 -16.43 -9.19 5.65
C GLN A 43 -17.43 -8.67 4.61
N LEU A 44 -16.94 -8.28 3.43
CA LEU A 44 -17.79 -7.84 2.33
C LEU A 44 -18.64 -9.00 1.82
N GLY A 45 -19.95 -8.77 1.73
CA GLY A 45 -20.86 -9.65 1.02
C GLY A 45 -20.72 -9.46 -0.49
N SER A 46 -21.29 -10.40 -1.26
CA SER A 46 -21.31 -10.31 -2.72
C SER A 46 -22.17 -9.14 -3.18
N LYS A 47 -21.69 -8.36 -4.16
CA LYS A 47 -22.44 -7.27 -4.83
C LYS A 47 -22.95 -6.18 -3.88
N GLN A 48 -22.07 -5.62 -3.06
CA GLN A 48 -22.43 -4.52 -2.17
C GLN A 48 -21.96 -3.18 -2.72
N ARG A 49 -22.71 -2.12 -2.41
CA ARG A 49 -22.32 -0.74 -2.67
C ARG A 49 -22.85 0.15 -1.56
N PHE A 50 -21.95 0.75 -0.78
CA PHE A 50 -22.33 1.55 0.38
C PHE A 50 -21.31 2.64 0.67
N VAL A 51 -21.71 3.64 1.47
CA VAL A 51 -20.84 4.73 1.89
C VAL A 51 -20.35 4.47 3.31
N VAL A 52 -19.07 4.71 3.56
CA VAL A 52 -18.46 4.72 4.90
C VAL A 52 -17.82 6.07 5.17
N GLN A 53 -17.75 6.45 6.45
CA GLN A 53 -17.01 7.62 6.89
C GLN A 53 -15.78 7.16 7.68
N VAL A 54 -14.60 7.65 7.30
CA VAL A 54 -13.31 7.39 7.98
C VAL A 54 -12.56 8.72 8.07
N ASP A 55 -12.12 9.10 9.26
CA ASP A 55 -11.38 10.35 9.51
C ASP A 55 -12.03 11.59 8.88
N PHE A 56 -13.34 11.75 9.09
CA PHE A 56 -14.16 12.83 8.54
C PHE A 56 -14.29 12.88 7.01
N LYS A 57 -13.80 11.86 6.30
CA LYS A 57 -13.94 11.71 4.84
C LYS A 57 -14.92 10.60 4.51
N HIS A 58 -15.66 10.77 3.43
CA HIS A 58 -16.60 9.77 2.93
C HIS A 58 -15.96 8.96 1.80
N TYR A 59 -16.21 7.65 1.81
CA TYR A 59 -15.75 6.73 0.80
C TYR A 59 -16.91 5.88 0.31
N LEU A 60 -16.97 5.70 -0.99
CA LEU A 60 -17.84 4.73 -1.63
C LEU A 60 -17.10 3.40 -1.72
N VAL A 61 -17.64 2.38 -1.06
CA VAL A 61 -17.15 1.00 -1.15
C VAL A 61 -18.05 0.24 -2.12
N THR A 62 -17.44 -0.41 -3.11
CA THR A 62 -18.13 -1.31 -4.04
C THR A 62 -17.46 -2.68 -3.99
N SER A 63 -18.23 -3.77 -3.87
CA SER A 63 -17.74 -5.14 -4.01
C SER A 63 -18.45 -5.86 -5.15
N ASP A 64 -17.73 -6.73 -5.87
CA ASP A 64 -18.30 -7.56 -6.92
C ASP A 64 -18.75 -8.95 -6.38
N ARG A 65 -18.96 -9.92 -7.27
CA ARG A 65 -19.32 -11.30 -6.88
C ARG A 65 -18.14 -12.13 -6.42
N ASP A 66 -16.94 -11.78 -6.89
CA ASP A 66 -15.71 -12.53 -6.65
C ASP A 66 -15.00 -12.03 -5.38
N GLY A 67 -15.59 -11.04 -4.70
CA GLY A 67 -15.03 -10.44 -3.49
C GLY A 67 -13.94 -9.43 -3.77
N ASN A 68 -13.75 -9.04 -5.04
CA ASN A 68 -12.96 -7.86 -5.35
C ASN A 68 -13.75 -6.64 -4.93
N PHE A 69 -13.02 -5.62 -4.47
CA PHE A 69 -13.63 -4.41 -4.01
C PHE A 69 -12.82 -3.20 -4.45
N ASP A 70 -13.51 -2.08 -4.52
CA ASP A 70 -12.94 -0.77 -4.77
C ASP A 70 -13.44 0.22 -3.72
N ILE A 71 -12.58 1.17 -3.37
CA ILE A 71 -12.85 2.18 -2.35
C ILE A 71 -12.44 3.54 -2.92
N GLU A 72 -13.42 4.36 -3.23
CA GLU A 72 -13.20 5.66 -3.86
C GLU A 72 -13.61 6.78 -2.91
N PRO A 73 -12.79 7.84 -2.75
CA PRO A 73 -13.21 9.01 -1.99
C PRO A 73 -14.37 9.69 -2.73
N ILE A 74 -15.40 10.10 -1.99
CA ILE A 74 -16.53 10.86 -2.54
C ILE A 74 -16.62 12.22 -1.86
N THR A 75 -17.02 13.22 -2.64
CA THR A 75 -17.37 14.53 -2.07
C THR A 75 -18.71 14.38 -1.36
N SER A 76 -18.76 14.66 -0.07
CA SER A 76 -20.05 14.82 0.62
C SER A 76 -20.72 16.08 0.11
N LEU A 77 -21.99 15.98 -0.24
CA LEU A 77 -22.87 17.12 -0.51
C LEU A 77 -22.98 18.03 0.71
#